data_AF-A0A958YYI3-F1
#
_entry.id   AF-A0A958YYI3-F1
#
_cell.length_a   1.000
_cell.length_b   1.000
_cell.length_c   1.000
_cell.angle_alpha   90.00
_cell.angle_beta   90.00
_cell.angle_gamma   90.00
#
_symmetry.space_group_name_H-M   'P 1'
#
loop_
_entity.id
_entity.type
_entity.pdbx_description
1 polymer ?
#
loop_
_entity_poly.entity_id
_entity_poly.type
_entity_poly.pdbx_seq_one_letter_code
_entity_poly.pdbx_strand_id
1 'polypeptide(L)'
;MKIALCIGHNSIAQGAKSPFLGTTEYLFNNRVAILVQQKLEGVEIFTRKWQNSYVKEITELSNRVNQKSFDLAFELHFNSSMTGANGVEALYFHKSTKGKSLAESFCETIEMEYSSKNRGAKPLSGTNQNGFGFVQKMKAPAIILEPFFGSHKEALDYINVERYANAIVKWLQCSI
;
A
#
# COMPACT_ATOMS: atom_id res chain seq x y z
N MET A 1 7.87 -15.78 -7.46
CA MET A 1 8.06 -14.33 -7.32
C MET A 1 8.42 -14.01 -5.88
N LYS A 2 9.34 -13.08 -5.65
CA LYS A 2 9.70 -12.58 -4.32
C LYS A 2 9.16 -11.17 -4.14
N ILE A 3 8.35 -10.97 -3.10
CA ILE A 3 7.62 -9.73 -2.86
C ILE A 3 8.02 -9.15 -1.50
N ALA A 4 8.38 -7.86 -1.49
CA ALA A 4 8.49 -7.09 -0.26
C ALA A 4 7.17 -6.37 0.02
N LEU A 5 6.38 -6.91 0.95
CA LEU A 5 5.13 -6.28 1.40
C LEU A 5 5.44 -5.40 2.60
N CYS A 6 5.40 -4.09 2.41
CA CYS A 6 5.62 -3.10 3.46
C CYS A 6 4.28 -2.63 4.04
N ILE A 7 4.23 -2.40 5.35
CA ILE A 7 3.06 -1.81 6.01
C ILE A 7 3.37 -0.34 6.24
N GLY A 8 2.53 0.55 5.72
CA GLY A 8 2.59 1.98 5.98
C GLY A 8 2.51 2.26 7.48
N HIS A 9 3.04 3.40 7.92
CA HIS A 9 3.03 3.78 9.34
C HIS A 9 3.80 2.79 10.24
N ASN A 10 3.65 2.88 11.56
CA ASN A 10 4.31 1.99 12.51
C ASN A 10 3.48 1.84 13.80
N SER A 11 3.94 0.97 14.71
CA SER A 11 3.24 0.65 15.96
C SER A 11 3.07 1.84 16.93
N ILE A 12 3.84 2.92 16.75
CA ILE A 12 3.77 4.14 17.57
C ILE A 12 2.95 5.21 16.84
N ALA A 13 3.34 5.57 15.62
CA ALA A 13 2.61 6.51 14.76
C ALA A 13 1.78 5.72 13.73
N GLN A 14 0.55 5.39 14.11
CA GLN A 14 -0.29 4.39 13.43
C GLN A 14 -1.06 4.87 12.18
N GLY A 15 -0.87 6.12 11.76
CA GLY A 15 -1.57 6.69 10.60
C GLY A 15 -3.01 7.10 10.90
N ALA A 16 -3.83 7.18 9.86
CA ALA A 16 -5.21 7.62 10.01
C ALA A 16 -6.06 6.62 10.83
N LYS A 17 -7.04 7.12 11.57
CA LYS A 17 -8.06 6.30 12.24
C LYS A 17 -9.34 6.34 11.42
N SER A 18 -9.83 5.16 11.01
CA SER A 18 -11.12 5.07 10.34
C SER A 18 -12.25 5.03 11.38
N PRO A 19 -13.22 5.97 11.36
CA PRO A 19 -14.40 5.89 12.20
C PRO A 19 -15.34 4.75 11.80
N PHE A 20 -15.25 4.27 10.55
CA PHE A 20 -16.09 3.19 10.01
C PHE A 20 -15.56 1.80 10.35
N LEU A 21 -14.24 1.61 10.34
CA LEU A 21 -13.61 0.33 10.65
C LEU A 21 -13.25 0.16 12.14
N GLY A 22 -13.28 1.25 12.92
CA GLY A 22 -12.92 1.21 14.34
C GLY A 22 -11.43 0.90 14.60
N THR A 23 -10.56 1.04 13.60
CA THR A 23 -9.12 0.73 13.69
C THR A 23 -8.28 1.84 13.04
N THR A 24 -6.98 1.83 13.34
CA THR A 24 -5.97 2.64 12.67
C THR A 24 -5.47 1.95 11.41
N GLU A 25 -4.84 2.75 10.54
CA GLU A 25 -4.24 2.34 9.29
C GLU A 25 -3.18 1.27 9.45
N TYR A 26 -2.22 1.48 10.36
CA TYR A 26 -1.19 0.50 10.65
C TYR A 26 -1.78 -0.85 11.09
N LEU A 27 -2.75 -0.85 12.01
CA LEU A 27 -3.33 -2.08 12.54
C LEU A 27 -4.20 -2.81 11.51
N PHE A 28 -4.96 -2.07 10.68
CA PHE A 28 -5.72 -2.66 9.59
C PHE A 28 -4.80 -3.35 8.60
N ASN A 29 -3.79 -2.63 8.09
CA ASN A 29 -2.88 -3.13 7.08
C ASN A 29 -1.94 -4.22 7.60
N ASN A 30 -1.64 -4.25 8.91
CA ASN A 30 -0.94 -5.38 9.52
C ASN A 30 -1.73 -6.69 9.39
N ARG A 31 -3.06 -6.65 9.63
CA ARG A 31 -3.92 -7.84 9.46
C ARG A 31 -4.00 -8.27 7.99
N VAL A 32 -4.14 -7.31 7.07
CA VAL A 32 -4.14 -7.58 5.62
C VAL A 32 -2.82 -8.25 5.21
N ALA A 33 -1.68 -7.70 5.62
CA ALA A 33 -0.35 -8.21 5.28
C ALA A 33 -0.16 -9.67 5.69
N ILE A 34 -0.56 -10.02 6.92
CA ILE A 34 -0.47 -11.39 7.44
C ILE A 34 -1.31 -12.34 6.58
N LEU A 35 -2.55 -11.96 6.25
CA LEU A 35 -3.43 -12.78 5.42
C LEU A 35 -2.89 -12.95 3.99
N VAL A 36 -2.31 -11.91 3.40
CA VAL A 36 -1.65 -12.01 2.09
C VAL A 36 -0.47 -12.99 2.14
N GLN A 37 0.40 -12.88 3.16
CA GLN A 37 1.54 -13.79 3.32
C GLN A 37 1.11 -15.26 3.54
N GLN A 38 -0.01 -15.49 4.24
CA GLN A 38 -0.55 -16.84 4.43
C GLN A 38 -1.11 -17.45 3.14
N LYS A 39 -1.59 -16.62 2.21
CA LYS A 39 -2.26 -17.05 0.98
C LYS A 39 -1.35 -17.08 -0.24
N LEU A 40 -0.20 -16.41 -0.18
CA LEU A 40 0.72 -16.30 -1.30
C LEU A 40 2.17 -16.54 -0.86
N GLU A 41 2.78 -17.56 -1.45
CA GLU A 41 4.19 -17.86 -1.23
C GLU A 41 5.10 -16.75 -1.76
N GLY A 42 6.29 -16.61 -1.17
CA GLY A 42 7.29 -15.64 -1.61
C GLY A 42 7.04 -14.20 -1.13
N VAL A 43 6.08 -13.98 -0.23
CA VAL A 43 5.82 -12.68 0.42
C VAL A 43 6.61 -12.55 1.71
N GLU A 44 7.42 -11.50 1.81
CA GLU A 44 8.11 -11.11 3.04
C GLU A 44 7.56 -9.77 3.55
N ILE A 45 7.11 -9.75 4.81
CA ILE A 45 6.51 -8.55 5.43
C ILE A 45 7.58 -7.68 6.09
N PHE A 46 7.52 -6.38 5.84
CA PHE A 46 8.35 -5.37 6.50
C PHE A 46 7.51 -4.29 7.16
N THR A 47 7.90 -3.89 8.38
CA THR A 47 7.32 -2.74 9.10
C THR A 47 8.36 -1.63 9.25
N ARG A 48 7.92 -0.37 9.28
CA ARG A 48 8.79 0.75 9.63
C ARG A 48 9.12 0.72 11.13
N LYS A 49 10.36 1.03 11.50
CA LYS A 49 10.75 1.24 12.90
C LYS A 49 10.62 2.72 13.23
N TRP A 50 9.96 3.06 14.33
CA TRP A 50 9.81 4.46 14.75
C TRP A 50 11.17 5.13 14.96
N GLN A 51 11.38 6.27 14.31
CA GLN A 51 12.58 7.10 14.49
C GLN A 51 12.27 8.60 14.63
N ASN A 52 11.00 8.93 14.92
CA ASN A 52 10.51 10.31 15.00
C ASN A 52 10.83 11.14 13.73
N SER A 53 10.96 10.46 12.58
CA SER A 53 11.30 11.09 11.29
C SER A 53 11.01 10.14 10.14
N TYR A 54 9.98 10.45 9.35
CA TYR A 54 9.60 9.67 8.16
C TYR A 54 10.79 9.34 7.25
N VAL A 55 11.68 10.30 7.00
CA VAL A 55 12.85 10.11 6.12
C VAL A 55 13.81 9.05 6.69
N LYS A 56 14.05 9.05 8.00
CA LYS A 56 14.91 8.05 8.65
C LYS A 56 14.24 6.67 8.64
N GLU A 57 12.95 6.60 8.91
CA GLU A 57 12.18 5.36 8.90
C GLU A 57 12.18 4.70 7.52
N ILE A 58 11.89 5.46 6.46
CA ILE A 58 11.94 4.96 5.09
C ILE A 58 13.35 4.57 4.67
N THR A 59 14.38 5.33 5.09
CA THR A 59 15.76 4.97 4.77
C THR A 59 16.15 3.65 5.43
N GLU A 60 15.83 3.45 6.70
CA GLU A 60 16.06 2.20 7.41
C GLU A 60 15.28 1.03 6.80
N LEU A 61 13.99 1.24 6.45
CA LEU A 61 13.17 0.25 5.77
C LEU A 61 13.78 -0.15 4.42
N SER A 62 14.11 0.83 3.58
CA SER A 62 14.68 0.59 2.25
C SER A 62 16.03 -0.14 2.34
N ASN A 63 16.86 0.16 3.34
CA ASN A 63 18.12 -0.56 3.55
C ASN A 63 17.90 -2.04 3.85
N ARG A 64 16.90 -2.38 4.68
CA ARG A 64 16.54 -3.79 4.96
C ARG A 64 15.96 -4.48 3.74
N VAL A 65 15.03 -3.84 3.03
CA VAL A 65 14.40 -4.42 1.84
C VAL A 65 15.45 -4.65 0.73
N ASN A 66 16.31 -3.66 0.46
CA ASN A 66 17.30 -3.69 -0.62
C ASN A 66 18.51 -4.61 -0.35
N GLN A 67 18.62 -5.23 0.83
CA GLN A 67 19.58 -6.31 1.10
C GLN A 67 19.22 -7.60 0.35
N LYS A 68 17.97 -7.73 -0.10
CA LYS A 68 17.45 -8.88 -0.83
C LYS A 68 17.02 -8.46 -2.23
N SER A 69 16.99 -9.42 -3.14
CA SER A 69 16.43 -9.23 -4.48
C SER A 69 14.94 -9.59 -4.48
N PHE A 70 14.10 -8.57 -4.63
CA PHE A 70 12.66 -8.70 -4.78
C PHE A 70 12.26 -8.31 -6.21
N ASP A 71 11.23 -8.97 -6.73
CA ASP A 71 10.63 -8.66 -8.03
C ASP A 71 9.69 -7.45 -7.94
N LEU A 72 9.12 -7.22 -6.75
CA LEU A 72 8.19 -6.15 -6.44
C LEU A 72 8.31 -5.75 -4.96
N ALA A 73 8.24 -4.45 -4.68
CA ALA A 73 7.93 -3.91 -3.36
C ALA A 73 6.60 -3.16 -3.41
N PHE A 74 5.71 -3.33 -2.45
CA PHE A 74 4.55 -2.45 -2.33
C PHE A 74 4.26 -2.11 -0.88
N GLU A 75 3.67 -0.94 -0.64
CA GLU A 75 3.29 -0.49 0.69
C GLU A 75 1.77 -0.40 0.84
N LEU A 76 1.24 -1.01 1.91
CA LEU A 76 -0.17 -0.96 2.26
C LEU A 76 -0.50 0.30 3.07
N HIS A 77 -1.48 1.07 2.59
CA HIS A 77 -2.06 2.24 3.25
C HIS A 77 -3.59 2.20 3.16
N PHE A 78 -4.25 3.18 3.75
CA PHE A 78 -5.53 3.67 3.26
C PHE A 78 -5.56 5.19 3.39
N ASN A 79 -6.30 5.85 2.51
CA ASN A 79 -6.28 7.30 2.47
C ASN A 79 -7.24 7.89 3.50
N SER A 80 -7.14 9.19 3.76
CA SER A 80 -8.06 9.91 4.63
C SER A 80 -8.17 11.37 4.16
N SER A 81 -9.39 11.90 4.18
CA SER A 81 -9.69 13.26 3.74
C SER A 81 -10.76 13.90 4.62
N MET A 82 -10.62 15.22 4.85
CA MET A 82 -11.63 16.04 5.52
C MET A 82 -12.80 16.40 4.59
N THR A 83 -12.66 16.27 3.28
CA THR A 83 -13.67 16.67 2.28
C THR A 83 -14.54 15.52 1.78
N GLY A 84 -14.46 14.35 2.42
CA GLY A 84 -15.27 13.19 2.04
C GLY A 84 -14.84 12.51 0.73
N ALA A 85 -13.58 12.69 0.32
CA ALA A 85 -13.03 11.97 -0.84
C ALA A 85 -13.12 10.44 -0.65
N ASN A 86 -13.27 9.73 -1.76
CA ASN A 86 -13.41 8.27 -1.81
C ASN A 86 -12.79 7.69 -3.10
N GLY A 87 -12.72 6.37 -3.17
CA GLY A 87 -12.17 5.63 -4.30
C GLY A 87 -10.73 5.15 -4.14
N VAL A 88 -10.31 4.29 -5.06
CA VAL A 88 -8.96 3.70 -5.13
C VAL A 88 -7.98 4.59 -5.88
N GLU A 89 -6.76 4.70 -5.35
CA GLU A 89 -5.58 5.16 -6.07
C GLU A 89 -4.34 4.31 -5.72
N ALA A 90 -3.31 4.41 -6.54
CA ALA A 90 -2.00 3.83 -6.23
C ALA A 90 -0.89 4.77 -6.68
N LEU A 91 0.14 4.92 -5.86
CA LEU A 91 1.22 5.86 -6.09
C LEU A 91 2.44 5.12 -6.63
N TYR A 92 3.15 5.70 -7.60
CA TYR A 92 4.33 5.10 -8.19
C TYR A 92 5.41 6.14 -8.47
N PHE A 93 6.67 5.70 -8.58
CA PHE A 93 7.75 6.61 -8.99
C PHE A 93 7.58 7.02 -10.45
N HIS A 94 7.53 8.32 -10.74
CA HIS A 94 7.12 8.82 -12.06
C HIS A 94 7.92 8.31 -13.27
N LYS A 95 9.17 7.85 -13.07
CA LYS A 95 10.01 7.27 -14.14
C LYS A 95 9.87 5.74 -14.28
N SER A 96 9.09 5.09 -13.42
CA SER A 96 8.93 3.63 -13.39
C SER A 96 7.77 3.21 -14.27
N THR A 97 8.05 2.74 -15.49
CA THR A 97 7.03 2.18 -16.40
C THR A 97 6.35 0.96 -15.77
N LYS A 98 7.12 0.04 -15.18
CA LYS A 98 6.56 -1.13 -14.49
C LYS A 98 5.73 -0.72 -13.26
N GLY A 99 6.18 0.27 -12.49
CA GLY A 99 5.42 0.82 -11.36
C GLY A 99 4.09 1.43 -11.80
N LYS A 100 4.08 2.16 -12.92
CA LYS A 100 2.85 2.69 -13.53
C LYS A 100 1.86 1.57 -13.86
N SER A 101 2.29 0.56 -14.61
CA SER A 101 1.40 -0.55 -15.02
C SER A 101 0.87 -1.34 -13.83
N LEU A 102 1.70 -1.56 -12.79
CA LEU A 102 1.26 -2.24 -11.56
C LEU A 102 0.23 -1.41 -10.79
N ALA A 103 0.43 -0.10 -10.68
CA ALA A 103 -0.50 0.81 -10.02
C ALA A 103 -1.84 0.92 -10.77
N GLU A 104 -1.83 0.98 -12.11
CA GLU A 104 -3.03 0.98 -12.94
C GLU A 104 -3.82 -0.32 -12.75
N SER A 105 -3.14 -1.47 -12.88
CA SER A 105 -3.78 -2.78 -12.73
C SER A 105 -4.31 -3.04 -11.31
N PHE A 106 -3.67 -2.49 -10.28
CA PHE A 106 -4.21 -2.52 -8.92
C PHE A 106 -5.52 -1.73 -8.83
N CYS A 107 -5.55 -0.51 -9.36
CA CYS A 107 -6.75 0.32 -9.33
C CYS A 107 -7.92 -0.35 -10.07
N GLU A 108 -7.66 -0.92 -11.25
CA GLU A 108 -8.64 -1.71 -12.02
C GLU A 108 -9.14 -2.93 -11.23
N THR A 109 -8.24 -3.64 -10.54
CA THR A 109 -8.63 -4.80 -9.72
C THR A 109 -9.58 -4.37 -8.60
N ILE A 110 -9.26 -3.30 -7.87
CA ILE A 110 -10.12 -2.82 -6.78
C ILE A 110 -11.44 -2.24 -7.30
N GLU A 111 -11.43 -1.54 -8.42
CA GLU A 111 -12.65 -1.08 -9.10
C GLU A 111 -13.57 -2.27 -9.40
N MET A 112 -13.06 -3.36 -9.97
CA MET A 112 -13.86 -4.55 -10.26
C MET A 112 -14.34 -5.28 -9.00
N GLU A 113 -13.46 -5.46 -8.00
CA GLU A 113 -13.77 -6.26 -6.80
C GLU A 113 -14.70 -5.54 -5.81
N TYR A 114 -14.64 -4.21 -5.77
CA TYR A 114 -15.36 -3.39 -4.79
C TYR A 114 -16.36 -2.42 -5.41
N SER A 115 -16.45 -2.33 -6.75
CA SER A 115 -17.17 -1.24 -7.42
C SER A 115 -16.71 0.15 -6.96
N SER A 116 -15.43 0.25 -6.58
CA SER A 116 -14.82 1.48 -6.07
C SER A 116 -14.60 2.46 -7.20
N LYS A 117 -14.70 3.77 -6.89
CA LYS A 117 -14.35 4.82 -7.83
C LYS A 117 -12.86 4.73 -8.17
N ASN A 118 -12.52 4.44 -9.42
CA ASN A 118 -11.14 4.42 -9.87
C ASN A 118 -10.59 5.84 -10.06
N ARG A 119 -9.63 6.23 -9.23
CA ARG A 119 -8.93 7.52 -9.32
C ARG A 119 -7.62 7.39 -10.10
N GLY A 120 -7.20 6.17 -10.40
CA GLY A 120 -6.05 5.81 -11.22
C GLY A 120 -4.70 5.92 -10.52
N ALA A 121 -3.66 5.50 -11.26
CA ALA A 121 -2.27 5.59 -10.82
C ALA A 121 -1.79 7.05 -10.74
N LYS A 122 -1.06 7.40 -9.68
CA LYS A 122 -0.54 8.75 -9.42
C LYS A 122 0.99 8.77 -9.42
N PRO A 123 1.63 9.51 -10.33
CA PRO A 123 3.08 9.64 -10.33
C PRO A 123 3.56 10.52 -9.18
N LEU A 124 4.62 10.07 -8.51
CA LEU A 124 5.39 10.86 -7.54
C LEU A 124 6.75 11.25 -8.15
N SER A 125 7.05 12.55 -8.16
CA SER A 125 8.22 13.15 -8.78
C SER A 125 9.06 14.03 -7.84
N GLY A 126 8.59 14.36 -6.64
CA GLY A 126 9.29 15.25 -5.71
C GLY A 126 9.26 14.81 -4.24
N THR A 127 10.29 15.22 -3.50
CA THR A 127 10.47 14.92 -2.06
C THR A 127 9.42 15.58 -1.16
N ASN A 128 8.71 16.58 -1.67
CA ASN A 128 7.58 17.23 -1.01
C ASN A 128 6.28 16.42 -1.10
N GLN A 129 6.23 15.36 -1.90
CA GLN A 129 5.05 14.50 -2.03
C GLN A 129 5.12 13.33 -1.05
N ASN A 130 4.02 13.12 -0.33
CA ASN A 130 3.87 11.98 0.59
C ASN A 130 4.08 10.66 -0.17
N GLY A 131 4.80 9.71 0.45
CA GLY A 131 5.12 8.44 -0.18
C GLY A 131 6.32 8.46 -1.14
N PHE A 132 6.83 9.63 -1.57
CA PHE A 132 7.90 9.70 -2.57
C PHE A 132 9.16 8.92 -2.16
N GLY A 133 9.56 9.07 -0.89
CA GLY A 133 10.71 8.36 -0.35
C GLY A 133 10.62 6.83 -0.50
N PHE A 134 9.43 6.25 -0.33
CA PHE A 134 9.24 4.81 -0.47
C PHE A 134 9.46 4.38 -1.91
N VAL A 135 8.72 4.96 -2.87
CA VAL A 135 8.77 4.56 -4.29
C VAL A 135 10.13 4.87 -4.94
N GLN A 136 10.88 5.85 -4.43
CA GLN A 136 12.18 6.24 -4.96
C GLN A 136 13.34 5.37 -4.43
N LYS A 137 13.30 4.95 -3.15
CA LYS A 137 14.46 4.32 -2.48
C LYS A 137 14.52 2.81 -2.64
N MET A 138 13.46 2.16 -3.11
CA MET A 138 13.49 0.72 -3.39
C MET A 138 14.25 0.42 -4.67
N LYS A 139 15.05 -0.66 -4.68
CA LYS A 139 15.71 -1.18 -5.88
C LYS A 139 14.73 -1.90 -6.81
N ALA A 140 13.78 -2.65 -6.23
CA ALA A 140 12.69 -3.28 -6.97
C ALA A 140 11.68 -2.23 -7.45
N PRO A 141 10.88 -2.52 -8.50
CA PRO A 141 9.68 -1.74 -8.79
C PRO A 141 8.84 -1.55 -7.52
N ALA A 142 8.44 -0.31 -7.24
CA ALA A 142 7.76 0.04 -5.99
C ALA A 142 6.50 0.89 -6.20
N ILE A 143 5.43 0.50 -5.52
CA ILE A 143 4.15 1.24 -5.50
C ILE A 143 3.56 1.33 -4.09
N ILE A 144 2.67 2.30 -3.87
CA ILE A 144 1.89 2.45 -2.65
C ILE A 144 0.42 2.21 -3.00
N LEU A 145 -0.27 1.39 -2.20
CA LEU A 145 -1.65 1.01 -2.42
C LEU A 145 -2.57 1.82 -1.51
N GLU A 146 -3.50 2.58 -2.10
CA GLU A 146 -4.53 3.37 -1.41
C GLU A 146 -5.91 2.89 -1.87
N PRO A 147 -6.37 1.71 -1.42
CA PRO A 147 -7.57 1.04 -1.93
C PRO A 147 -8.87 1.82 -1.70
N PHE A 148 -8.92 2.61 -0.63
CA PHE A 148 -10.09 3.38 -0.22
C PHE A 148 -9.67 4.52 0.72
N PHE A 149 -10.65 5.37 1.08
CA PHE A 149 -10.49 6.38 2.11
C PHE A 149 -11.12 5.89 3.43
N GLY A 150 -10.31 5.67 4.46
CA GLY A 150 -10.75 5.26 5.79
C GLY A 150 -11.69 6.27 6.46
N SER A 151 -11.68 7.53 6.00
CA SER A 151 -12.59 8.60 6.42
C SER A 151 -13.93 8.63 5.66
N HIS A 152 -14.19 7.70 4.75
CA HIS A 152 -15.40 7.61 3.96
C HIS A 152 -16.15 6.30 4.23
N LYS A 153 -17.49 6.29 4.04
CA LYS A 153 -18.35 5.14 4.34
C LYS A 153 -18.02 3.87 3.55
N GLU A 154 -17.40 4.02 2.38
CA GLU A 154 -16.85 2.93 1.54
C GLU A 154 -15.86 2.04 2.31
N ALA A 155 -15.22 2.57 3.37
CA ALA A 155 -14.39 1.77 4.25
C ALA A 155 -15.13 0.55 4.84
N LEU A 156 -16.47 0.60 5.00
CA LEU A 156 -17.25 -0.54 5.47
C LEU A 156 -17.16 -1.76 4.54
N ASP A 157 -16.92 -1.56 3.24
CA ASP A 157 -16.77 -2.66 2.28
C ASP A 157 -15.50 -3.49 2.54
N TYR A 158 -14.55 -2.90 3.29
CA TYR A 158 -13.27 -3.48 3.68
C TYR A 158 -13.27 -4.07 5.10
N ILE A 159 -14.43 -4.09 5.79
CA ILE A 159 -14.53 -4.67 7.15
C ILE A 159 -14.15 -6.16 7.16
N ASN A 160 -14.46 -6.87 6.08
CA ASN A 160 -13.94 -8.20 5.83
C ASN A 160 -12.52 -8.09 5.26
N VAL A 161 -11.54 -8.06 6.17
CA VAL A 161 -10.11 -7.94 5.83
C VAL A 161 -9.64 -9.07 4.90
N GLU A 162 -10.21 -10.27 5.03
CA GLU A 162 -9.87 -11.40 4.17
C GLU A 162 -10.29 -11.18 2.71
N ARG A 163 -11.43 -10.52 2.47
CA ARG A 163 -11.83 -10.10 1.12
C ARG A 163 -10.77 -9.20 0.48
N TYR A 164 -10.21 -8.26 1.24
CA TYR A 164 -9.17 -7.37 0.72
C TYR A 164 -7.84 -8.08 0.49
N ALA A 165 -7.45 -8.97 1.39
CA ALA A 165 -6.27 -9.82 1.18
C ALA A 165 -6.42 -10.68 -0.09
N ASN A 166 -7.60 -11.28 -0.33
CA ASN A 166 -7.86 -12.05 -1.55
C ASN A 166 -7.78 -11.17 -2.81
N ALA A 167 -8.27 -9.93 -2.77
CA ALA A 167 -8.17 -9.00 -3.89
C ALA A 167 -6.69 -8.64 -4.20
N ILE A 168 -5.85 -8.46 -3.18
CA ILE A 168 -4.40 -8.26 -3.37
C ILE A 168 -3.77 -9.49 -4.00
N VAL A 169 -4.09 -10.71 -3.52
CA VAL A 169 -3.55 -11.95 -4.10
C VAL A 169 -3.97 -12.09 -5.56
N LYS A 170 -5.24 -11.83 -5.89
CA LYS A 170 -5.73 -11.83 -7.27
C LYS A 170 -4.99 -10.84 -8.15
N TRP A 171 -4.83 -9.59 -7.69
CA TRP A 171 -4.04 -8.57 -8.38
C TRP A 171 -2.61 -9.08 -8.67
N LEU A 172 -1.91 -9.59 -7.65
CA LEU A 172 -0.54 -10.10 -7.80
C LEU A 172 -0.43 -11.27 -8.78
N GLN A 173 -1.46 -12.10 -8.91
CA GLN A 173 -1.49 -13.23 -9.85
C GLN A 173 -1.85 -12.82 -11.29
N CYS A 174 -2.56 -11.71 -11.49
CA CYS A 174 -2.98 -11.24 -12.80
C CYS A 174 -2.04 -10.19 -13.41
N SER A 175 -1.31 -9.44 -12.57
CA SER A 175 -0.49 -8.31 -13.02
C SER A 175 0.98 -8.63 -13.24
N ILE A 176 1.43 -9.85 -12.89
CA ILE A 176 2.85 -10.21 -12.81
C ILE A 176 3.12 -11.59 -13.38
#